data_AF-A0A8J4AAQ8-F1
#
_entry.id   AF-A0A8J4AAQ8-F1
#
_cell.length_a   1.000
_cell.length_b   1.000
_cell.length_c   1.000
_cell.angle_alpha   90.00
_cell.angle_beta   90.00
_cell.angle_gamma   90.00
#
_symmetry.space_group_name_H-M   'P 1'
#
loop_
_entity.id
_entity.type
_entity.pdbx_description
1 polymer ?
#
loop_
_entity_poly.entity_id
_entity_poly.type
_entity_poly.pdbx_seq_one_letter_code
_entity_poly.pdbx_strand_id
1 'polypeptide(L)'
;MVDTTKTNHKLSITAIDRHGHPVVTVRVQPMCGAFVTSHLPDRDLLITTDTDLKVGTLNDGTARFFVTAWDLHSGRKDWGPVDVPGPHKGPGRIFGVFDHSAVADPDRRDPTAAIRPTDGTVSHRSDPGTLLLQEHNGILLLGDRRGHLRAVDTTSRRTRWSSGSLAVPRSASSAATAPRIDVLASVGATSDVALLAWRVGDGDHGLRYAAYRLSTGQMLADLGDESGVQPLPDATGTAVALAGAKHIVVAFPGGKHNTIDLARLAGTHPVSLIGHTLYTRADGHHSMAVDAATGHILATGTWQPPTAALPTGTALVAPDPDNPGYLAYRTTAPIK
;
A
#
# COMPACT_ATOMS: atom_id res chain seq x y z
N MET A 1 -13.53 9.88 37.56
CA MET A 1 -12.08 9.85 37.80
C MET A 1 -11.60 8.53 37.23
N VAL A 2 -11.19 8.52 35.97
CA VAL A 2 -10.70 7.31 35.29
C VAL A 2 -9.24 7.14 35.67
N ASP A 3 -8.91 6.00 36.25
CA ASP A 3 -7.56 5.59 36.62
C ASP A 3 -6.63 5.62 35.39
N THR A 4 -5.68 6.56 35.39
CA THR A 4 -4.71 6.81 34.32
C THR A 4 -3.45 5.96 34.42
N THR A 5 -3.43 4.92 35.27
CA THR A 5 -2.32 3.95 35.32
C THR A 5 -2.38 2.87 34.24
N LYS A 6 -3.33 2.95 33.30
CA LYS A 6 -3.43 2.00 32.17
C LYS A 6 -2.27 2.18 31.20
N THR A 7 -1.26 1.33 31.38
CA THR A 7 -0.33 0.78 30.39
C THR A 7 -0.31 1.48 29.04
N ASN A 8 0.87 2.01 28.69
CA ASN A 8 1.23 2.51 27.37
C ASN A 8 1.09 1.37 26.35
N HIS A 9 -0.12 1.11 25.87
CA HIS A 9 -0.40 0.04 24.91
C HIS A 9 0.40 0.36 23.65
N LYS A 10 1.47 -0.38 23.40
CA LYS A 10 2.23 -0.27 22.15
C LYS A 10 1.70 -1.29 21.16
N LEU A 11 1.55 -0.89 19.91
CA LEU A 11 1.26 -1.78 18.80
C LEU A 11 2.49 -2.67 18.54
N SER A 12 2.31 -3.98 18.56
CA SER A 12 3.41 -4.94 18.35
C SER A 12 3.43 -5.45 16.92
N ILE A 13 4.43 -5.05 16.13
CA ILE A 13 4.62 -5.52 14.76
C ILE A 13 5.67 -6.64 14.80
N THR A 14 5.24 -7.87 14.51
CA THR A 14 6.13 -9.03 14.50
C THR A 14 6.26 -9.56 13.08
N ALA A 15 7.49 -9.68 12.59
CA ALA A 15 7.78 -10.51 11.44
C ALA A 15 8.30 -11.87 11.87
N ILE A 16 7.92 -12.92 11.15
CA ILE A 16 8.28 -14.31 11.44
C ILE A 16 8.78 -14.98 10.15
N ASP A 17 9.64 -15.98 10.31
CA ASP A 17 10.28 -16.71 9.22
C ASP A 17 9.38 -17.82 8.64
N ARG A 18 10.00 -18.70 7.86
CA ARG A 18 9.30 -19.79 7.16
C ARG A 18 8.92 -20.98 8.03
N HIS A 19 9.45 -21.01 9.24
CA HIS A 19 9.18 -22.04 10.23
C HIS A 19 8.21 -21.54 11.31
N GLY A 20 7.71 -20.31 11.15
CA GLY A 20 6.83 -19.66 12.12
C GLY A 20 7.58 -19.03 13.29
N HIS A 21 8.92 -18.89 13.20
CA HIS A 21 9.71 -18.31 14.28
C HIS A 21 9.79 -16.79 14.13
N PRO A 22 9.54 -16.01 15.19
CA PRO A 22 9.68 -14.56 15.13
C PRO A 22 11.13 -14.18 14.79
N VAL A 23 11.28 -13.39 13.73
CA VAL A 23 12.56 -12.81 13.32
C VAL A 23 12.77 -11.46 13.96
N VAL A 24 11.72 -10.62 13.98
CA VAL A 24 11.75 -9.32 14.64
C VAL A 24 10.39 -9.00 15.26
N THR A 25 10.40 -8.46 16.46
CA THR A 25 9.21 -7.86 17.10
C THR A 25 9.53 -6.42 17.48
N VAL A 26 8.81 -5.48 16.88
CA VAL A 26 8.95 -4.04 17.12
C VAL A 26 7.69 -3.54 17.80
N ARG A 27 7.84 -2.62 18.76
CA ARG A 27 6.71 -2.00 19.45
C ARG A 27 6.66 -0.51 19.14
N VAL A 28 5.60 -0.07 18.48
CA VAL A 28 5.38 1.33 18.07
C VAL A 28 4.17 1.95 18.77
N GLN A 29 4.09 3.27 18.78
CA GLN A 29 2.91 3.98 19.27
C GLN A 29 1.68 3.67 18.40
N PRO A 30 0.52 3.25 18.96
CA PRO A 30 -0.62 2.81 18.14
C PRO A 30 -1.27 3.92 17.30
N MET A 31 -1.29 5.16 17.80
CA MET A 31 -2.06 6.23 17.16
C MET A 31 -1.45 6.73 15.85
N CYS A 32 -0.15 6.57 15.65
CA CYS A 32 0.55 7.06 14.46
C CYS A 32 1.63 6.10 13.95
N GLY A 33 1.73 4.91 14.56
CA GLY A 33 2.63 3.86 14.15
C GLY A 33 2.10 3.18 12.90
N ALA A 34 3.00 2.97 11.95
CA ALA A 34 2.71 2.28 10.71
C ALA A 34 3.90 1.40 10.34
N PHE A 35 3.72 0.52 9.38
CA PHE A 35 4.83 -0.19 8.78
C PHE A 35 4.65 -0.31 7.27
N VAL A 36 5.77 -0.43 6.59
CA VAL A 36 5.85 -0.83 5.19
C VAL A 36 6.98 -1.83 5.02
N THR A 37 6.88 -2.69 4.01
CA THR A 37 7.97 -3.59 3.64
C THR A 37 8.68 -3.09 2.40
N SER A 38 9.94 -3.49 2.25
CA SER A 38 10.73 -3.24 1.04
C SER A 38 11.53 -4.48 0.68
N HIS A 39 11.68 -4.73 -0.62
CA HIS A 39 12.58 -5.73 -1.16
C HIS A 39 13.79 -5.04 -1.78
N LEU A 40 15.00 -5.43 -1.37
CA LEU A 40 16.27 -5.07 -1.98
C LEU A 40 16.91 -6.34 -2.56
N PRO A 41 17.83 -6.24 -3.53
CA PRO A 41 18.44 -7.41 -4.16
C PRO A 41 19.08 -8.41 -3.17
N ASP A 42 19.56 -7.92 -2.04
CA ASP A 42 20.29 -8.67 -1.02
C ASP A 42 19.49 -8.91 0.26
N ARG A 43 18.39 -8.19 0.49
CA ARG A 43 17.63 -8.27 1.75
C ARG A 43 16.20 -7.77 1.67
N ASP A 44 15.39 -8.25 2.59
CA ASP A 44 14.02 -7.81 2.82
C ASP A 44 13.97 -6.95 4.08
N LEU A 45 13.26 -5.83 4.04
CA LEU A 45 13.19 -4.88 5.16
C LEU A 45 11.76 -4.69 5.66
N LEU A 46 11.61 -4.65 6.98
CA LEU A 46 10.45 -4.08 7.67
C LEU A 46 10.81 -2.66 8.10
N ILE A 47 10.08 -1.67 7.61
CA ILE A 47 10.27 -0.26 7.97
C ILE A 47 9.11 0.14 8.85
N THR A 48 9.41 0.50 10.10
CA THR A 48 8.42 0.92 11.10
C THR A 48 8.49 2.42 11.31
N THR A 49 7.33 3.06 11.35
CA THR A 49 7.17 4.44 11.81
C THR A 49 6.79 4.44 13.27
N ASP A 50 7.45 5.27 14.06
CA ASP A 50 7.13 5.50 15.47
C ASP A 50 7.24 7.00 15.79
N THR A 51 6.78 7.37 16.98
CA THR A 51 6.78 8.75 17.46
C THR A 51 7.10 8.85 18.94
N ASP A 52 7.70 9.96 19.35
CA ASP A 52 7.94 10.29 20.76
C ASP A 52 6.74 10.97 21.45
N LEU A 53 5.60 11.08 20.75
CA LEU A 53 4.33 11.55 21.30
C LEU A 53 3.98 10.84 22.60
N LYS A 54 3.79 11.62 23.66
CA LYS A 54 3.24 11.14 24.93
C LYS A 54 1.73 11.28 24.90
N VAL A 55 1.03 10.26 25.39
CA VAL A 55 -0.43 10.30 25.55
C VAL A 55 -0.81 11.54 26.38
N GLY A 56 -1.66 12.41 25.83
CA GLY A 56 -2.08 13.68 26.46
C GLY A 56 -1.33 14.94 26.02
N THR A 57 -0.33 14.83 25.14
CA THR A 57 0.46 15.98 24.63
C THR A 57 0.18 16.34 23.16
N LEU A 58 -0.90 15.79 22.57
CA LEU A 58 -1.26 15.95 21.15
C LEU A 58 -1.35 17.41 20.65
N ASN A 59 -1.48 18.39 21.54
CA ASN A 59 -1.68 19.80 21.21
C ASN A 59 -0.39 20.65 21.18
N ASP A 60 0.78 20.09 21.48
CA ASP A 60 2.02 20.88 21.53
C ASP A 60 2.74 21.03 20.18
N GLY A 61 2.31 20.30 19.15
CA GLY A 61 2.90 20.38 17.81
C GLY A 61 4.37 19.95 17.74
N THR A 62 4.93 19.35 18.80
CA THR A 62 6.36 19.00 18.89
C THR A 62 6.67 17.53 18.60
N ALA A 63 5.65 16.76 18.22
CA ALA A 63 5.77 15.34 17.92
C ALA A 63 6.84 15.06 16.87
N ARG A 64 7.88 14.31 17.25
CA ARG A 64 8.87 13.83 16.32
C ARG A 64 8.42 12.49 15.75
N PHE A 65 8.42 12.39 14.44
CA PHE A 65 8.17 11.14 13.72
C PHE A 65 9.50 10.61 13.20
N PHE A 66 9.71 9.31 13.37
CA PHE A 66 10.91 8.67 12.90
C PHE A 66 10.64 7.28 12.35
N VAL A 67 11.49 6.86 11.43
CA VAL A 67 11.42 5.58 10.74
C VAL A 67 12.66 4.75 11.02
N THR A 68 12.47 3.45 11.24
CA THR A 68 13.55 2.49 11.49
C THR A 68 13.35 1.27 10.60
N ALA A 69 14.41 0.80 9.95
CA ALA A 69 14.37 -0.43 9.18
C ALA A 69 15.00 -1.59 9.93
N TRP A 70 14.39 -2.75 9.74
CA TRP A 70 14.77 -4.02 10.33
C TRP A 70 14.94 -5.04 9.22
N ASP A 71 16.09 -5.70 9.18
CA ASP A 71 16.35 -6.80 8.27
C ASP A 71 15.48 -8.00 8.65
N LEU A 72 14.65 -8.45 7.71
CA LEU A 72 13.67 -9.51 7.92
C LEU A 72 14.28 -10.92 7.89
N HIS A 73 15.58 -11.05 7.66
CA HIS A 73 16.28 -12.33 7.73
C HIS A 73 16.97 -12.54 9.08
N SER A 74 17.65 -11.51 9.57
CA SER A 74 18.45 -11.52 10.79
C SER A 74 17.73 -10.93 12.00
N GLY A 75 16.66 -10.17 11.78
CA GLY A 75 15.95 -9.43 12.82
C GLY A 75 16.68 -8.19 13.33
N ARG A 76 17.87 -7.90 12.78
CA ARG A 76 18.70 -6.79 13.22
C ARG A 76 18.20 -5.48 12.62
N LYS A 77 18.36 -4.39 13.37
CA LYS A 77 18.19 -3.04 12.83
C LYS A 77 19.18 -2.84 11.68
N ASP A 78 18.67 -2.48 10.50
CA ASP A 78 19.49 -2.17 9.31
C ASP A 78 19.92 -0.70 9.37
N TRP A 79 18.96 0.22 9.48
CA TRP A 79 19.21 1.65 9.61
C TRP A 79 18.16 2.36 10.48
N GLY A 80 18.46 3.60 10.86
CA GLY A 80 17.59 4.46 11.66
C GLY A 80 17.90 4.50 13.16
N PRO A 81 17.16 5.32 13.92
CA PRO A 81 16.00 6.10 13.48
C PRO A 81 16.36 7.25 12.55
N VAL A 82 15.55 7.49 11.51
CA VAL A 82 15.64 8.66 10.64
C VAL A 82 14.41 9.54 10.85
N ASP A 83 14.61 10.84 11.02
CA ASP A 83 13.51 11.78 11.22
C ASP A 83 12.75 12.00 9.90
N VAL A 84 11.43 11.89 9.99
CA VAL A 84 10.52 12.12 8.87
C VAL A 84 9.56 13.27 9.20
N PRO A 85 9.00 13.95 8.19
CA PRO A 85 8.18 15.13 8.43
C PRO A 85 6.86 14.86 9.13
N GLY A 86 6.43 13.60 9.21
CA GLY A 86 5.15 13.20 9.77
C GLY A 86 4.93 11.70 9.71
N PRO A 87 3.72 11.23 10.05
CA PRO A 87 3.34 9.83 9.93
C PRO A 87 3.37 9.33 8.47
N HIS A 88 3.21 8.02 8.31
CA HIS A 88 3.09 7.38 7.00
C HIS A 88 1.89 7.95 6.22
N LYS A 89 2.12 8.35 4.96
CA LYS A 89 1.11 9.00 4.10
C LYS A 89 1.06 8.28 2.75
N GLY A 90 -0.07 7.62 2.47
CA GLY A 90 -0.31 6.96 1.18
C GLY A 90 0.58 5.74 0.94
N PRO A 91 0.60 5.20 -0.28
CA PRO A 91 1.38 4.01 -0.61
C PRO A 91 2.88 4.25 -0.63
N GLY A 92 3.61 3.24 -0.18
CA GLY A 92 5.06 3.23 -0.25
C GLY A 92 5.69 3.92 0.93
N ARG A 93 6.92 4.39 0.75
CA ARG A 93 7.71 5.04 1.82
C ARG A 93 7.56 6.56 1.77
N ILE A 94 6.32 7.05 1.78
CA ILE A 94 5.98 8.48 1.81
C ILE A 94 5.50 8.86 3.22
N PHE A 95 5.99 9.99 3.73
CA PHE A 95 5.76 10.47 5.08
C PHE A 95 5.47 11.96 5.06
N GLY A 96 4.51 12.40 5.87
CA GLY A 96 4.21 13.83 5.97
C GLY A 96 3.03 14.11 6.87
N VAL A 97 2.79 15.40 7.08
CA VAL A 97 1.69 15.87 7.93
C VAL A 97 0.35 15.56 7.22
N PHE A 98 -0.64 15.13 8.01
CA PHE A 98 -2.01 15.00 7.52
C PHE A 98 -2.64 16.39 7.40
N ASP A 99 -3.25 16.67 6.26
CA ASP A 99 -4.07 17.85 6.05
C ASP A 99 -5.13 17.88 7.18
N HIS A 100 -5.24 19.01 7.89
CA HIS A 100 -6.12 19.20 9.06
C HIS A 100 -5.77 18.40 10.34
N SER A 101 -4.54 17.91 10.50
CA SER A 101 -4.08 17.39 11.80
C SER A 101 -3.98 18.49 12.86
N ALA A 102 -4.25 18.16 14.13
CA ALA A 102 -3.94 19.05 15.26
C ALA A 102 -2.42 19.36 15.38
N VAL A 103 -1.58 18.56 14.71
CA VAL A 103 -0.12 18.74 14.61
C VAL A 103 0.28 19.54 13.35
N ALA A 104 -0.68 19.85 12.47
CA ALA A 104 -0.42 20.66 11.28
C ALA A 104 -0.29 22.13 11.68
N ASP A 105 0.82 22.74 11.28
CA ASP A 105 1.02 24.18 11.35
C ASP A 105 0.32 24.80 10.13
N PRO A 106 -0.77 25.57 10.31
CA PRO A 106 -1.56 26.11 9.20
C PRO A 106 -0.77 27.10 8.32
N ASP A 107 0.35 27.64 8.82
CA ASP A 107 1.22 28.58 8.10
C ASP A 107 2.40 27.88 7.40
N ARG A 108 2.67 26.60 7.71
CA ARG A 108 3.66 25.78 7.00
C ARG A 108 2.99 24.93 5.93
N ARG A 109 3.49 25.03 4.70
CA ARG A 109 3.17 24.05 3.65
C ARG A 109 3.54 22.67 4.16
N ASP A 110 2.56 21.78 4.31
CA ASP A 110 2.74 20.44 4.88
C ASP A 110 3.84 19.66 4.14
N PRO A 111 5.04 19.52 4.75
CA PRO A 111 6.14 18.87 4.07
C PRO A 111 5.84 17.38 3.96
N THR A 112 5.86 16.84 2.74
CA THR A 112 5.90 15.39 2.51
C THR A 112 7.28 15.00 1.99
N ALA A 113 7.72 13.79 2.33
CA ALA A 113 8.99 13.25 1.93
C ALA A 113 8.88 11.76 1.60
N ALA A 114 9.57 11.34 0.54
CA ALA A 114 9.80 9.93 0.24
C ALA A 114 11.19 9.53 0.72
N ILE A 115 11.32 8.43 1.45
CA ILE A 115 12.63 7.92 1.90
C ILE A 115 13.08 6.74 1.05
N ARG A 116 14.40 6.60 0.89
CA ARG A 116 15.00 5.47 0.21
C ARG A 116 15.03 4.25 1.15
N PRO A 117 14.64 3.05 0.69
CA PRO A 117 14.67 1.86 1.53
C PRO A 117 16.07 1.39 1.92
N THR A 118 17.11 1.76 1.17
CA THR A 118 18.48 1.26 1.42
C THR A 118 19.16 1.87 2.64
N ASP A 119 18.84 3.12 2.96
CA ASP A 119 19.56 3.92 3.97
C ASP A 119 18.64 4.87 4.77
N GLY A 120 17.35 4.91 4.46
CA GLY A 120 16.38 5.81 5.09
C GLY A 120 16.53 7.28 4.68
N THR A 121 17.48 7.63 3.82
CA THR A 121 17.68 9.03 3.40
C THR A 121 16.51 9.56 2.60
N VAL A 122 16.24 10.86 2.72
CA VAL A 122 15.18 11.52 1.95
C VAL A 122 15.56 11.55 0.47
N SER A 123 14.81 10.80 -0.33
CA SER A 123 14.98 10.75 -1.79
C SER A 123 14.30 11.92 -2.50
N HIS A 124 13.16 12.37 -1.96
CA HIS A 124 12.37 13.46 -2.50
C HIS A 124 11.60 14.19 -1.41
N ARG A 125 11.36 15.48 -1.62
CA ARG A 125 10.45 16.30 -0.80
C ARG A 125 9.41 16.91 -1.73
N SER A 126 8.19 17.11 -1.26
CA SER A 126 7.18 17.84 -2.03
C SER A 126 7.62 19.28 -2.25
N ASP A 127 7.73 19.67 -3.51
CA ASP A 127 7.77 21.08 -3.92
C ASP A 127 6.33 21.66 -3.98
N PRO A 128 6.17 22.99 -3.90
CA PRO A 128 4.90 23.65 -4.19
C PRO A 128 4.20 23.13 -5.43
N GLY A 129 2.98 22.59 -5.25
CA GLY A 129 2.16 22.09 -6.36
C GLY A 129 2.47 20.66 -6.83
N THR A 130 3.48 20.00 -6.24
CA THR A 130 3.81 18.60 -6.49
C THR A 130 3.30 17.71 -5.36
N LEU A 131 2.61 16.65 -5.73
CA LEU A 131 2.11 15.61 -4.83
C LEU A 131 2.98 14.36 -4.97
N LEU A 132 3.44 13.81 -3.84
CA LEU A 132 4.04 12.48 -3.79
C LEU A 132 2.90 11.48 -3.60
N LEU A 133 2.67 10.64 -4.61
CA LEU A 133 1.47 9.80 -4.68
C LEU A 133 1.75 8.36 -4.30
N GLN A 134 2.90 7.82 -4.68
CA GLN A 134 3.30 6.45 -4.40
C GLN A 134 4.81 6.30 -4.53
N GLU A 135 5.43 5.51 -3.67
CA GLU A 135 6.81 5.08 -3.85
C GLU A 135 6.91 3.55 -3.82
N HIS A 136 7.61 2.97 -4.80
CA HIS A 136 7.86 1.53 -4.85
C HIS A 136 9.24 1.24 -5.43
N ASN A 137 10.05 0.49 -4.68
CA ASN A 137 11.41 0.07 -5.00
C ASN A 137 12.25 1.14 -5.73
N GLY A 138 12.23 2.37 -5.22
CA GLY A 138 13.01 3.46 -5.76
C GLY A 138 12.40 4.15 -6.98
N ILE A 139 11.15 3.86 -7.34
CA ILE A 139 10.35 4.63 -8.30
C ILE A 139 9.29 5.42 -7.53
N LEU A 140 9.25 6.73 -7.77
CA LEU A 140 8.33 7.66 -7.14
C LEU A 140 7.32 8.18 -8.17
N LEU A 141 6.04 7.98 -7.91
CA LEU A 141 4.95 8.60 -8.65
C LEU A 141 4.71 10.02 -8.10
N LEU A 142 4.90 11.00 -8.96
CA LEU A 142 4.62 12.40 -8.71
C LEU A 142 3.36 12.80 -9.49
N GLY A 143 2.54 13.67 -8.90
CA GLY A 143 1.40 14.28 -9.57
C GLY A 143 1.30 15.77 -9.28
N ASP A 144 0.41 16.45 -10.00
CA ASP A 144 -0.03 17.80 -9.68
C ASP A 144 -1.55 17.92 -9.74
N ARG A 145 -2.09 19.07 -9.32
CA ARG A 145 -3.53 19.35 -9.33
C ARG A 145 -4.16 19.43 -10.73
N ARG A 146 -3.34 19.39 -11.79
CA ARG A 146 -3.80 19.42 -13.18
C ARG A 146 -3.85 18.01 -13.80
N GLY A 147 -3.50 16.98 -13.04
CA GLY A 147 -3.47 15.60 -13.53
C GLY A 147 -2.21 15.25 -14.32
N HIS A 148 -1.15 16.08 -14.24
CA HIS A 148 0.13 15.70 -14.81
C HIS A 148 0.85 14.72 -13.88
N LEU A 149 1.11 13.51 -14.38
CA LEU A 149 1.81 12.47 -13.63
C LEU A 149 3.20 12.24 -14.20
N ARG A 150 4.14 11.88 -13.32
CA ARG A 150 5.50 11.47 -13.68
C ARG A 150 5.98 10.38 -12.73
N ALA A 151 6.47 9.27 -13.27
CA ALA A 151 7.28 8.35 -12.48
C ALA A 151 8.75 8.72 -12.59
N VAL A 152 9.42 8.84 -11.45
CA VAL A 152 10.83 9.25 -11.36
C VAL A 152 11.62 8.18 -10.63
N ASP A 153 12.78 7.83 -11.19
CA ASP A 153 13.77 7.03 -10.49
C ASP A 153 14.43 7.87 -9.37
N THR A 154 14.26 7.45 -8.14
CA THR A 154 14.68 8.20 -6.94
C THR A 154 16.20 8.29 -6.78
N THR A 155 16.97 7.44 -7.45
CA THR A 155 18.43 7.44 -7.41
C THR A 155 19.00 8.40 -8.46
N SER A 156 18.61 8.21 -9.72
CA SER A 156 19.09 8.99 -10.87
C SER A 156 18.32 10.29 -11.10
N ARG A 157 17.16 10.46 -10.45
CA ARG A 157 16.19 11.55 -10.66
C ARG A 157 15.65 11.67 -12.08
N ARG A 158 15.84 10.64 -12.91
CA ARG A 158 15.34 10.63 -14.28
C ARG A 158 13.87 10.24 -14.30
N THR A 159 13.08 10.99 -15.06
CA THR A 159 11.71 10.59 -15.39
C THR A 159 11.74 9.31 -16.22
N ARG A 160 11.03 8.27 -15.76
CA ARG A 160 10.85 7.00 -16.47
C ARG A 160 9.73 7.11 -17.50
N TRP A 161 8.61 7.72 -17.10
CA TRP A 161 7.48 8.02 -17.96
C TRP A 161 6.69 9.20 -17.40
N SER A 162 5.83 9.78 -18.24
CA SER A 162 4.87 10.82 -17.86
C SER A 162 3.47 10.50 -18.35
N SER A 163 2.45 11.17 -17.82
CA SER A 163 1.04 10.92 -18.18
C SER A 163 0.78 11.01 -19.68
N GLY A 164 1.47 11.90 -20.40
CA GLY A 164 1.34 12.04 -21.86
C GLY A 164 1.87 10.84 -22.68
N SER A 165 2.61 9.93 -22.05
CA SER A 165 3.11 8.70 -22.69
C SER A 165 2.30 7.45 -22.33
N LEU A 166 1.32 7.57 -21.43
CA LEU A 166 0.50 6.45 -21.01
C LEU A 166 -0.52 6.08 -22.09
N ALA A 167 -0.71 4.78 -22.29
CA ALA A 167 -1.83 4.29 -23.09
C ALA A 167 -3.15 4.65 -22.40
N VAL A 168 -4.06 5.27 -23.15
CA VAL A 168 -5.42 5.57 -22.68
C VAL A 168 -6.22 4.26 -22.66
N PRO A 169 -6.96 3.95 -21.57
CA PRO A 169 -7.78 2.75 -21.55
C PRO A 169 -8.88 2.85 -22.61
N ARG A 170 -9.29 1.71 -23.18
CA ARG A 170 -10.34 1.66 -24.20
C ARG A 170 -11.65 2.21 -23.66
N SER A 171 -11.95 1.92 -22.41
CA SER A 171 -13.12 2.43 -21.69
C SER A 171 -13.16 3.96 -21.58
N ALA A 172 -12.01 4.64 -21.71
CA ALA A 172 -11.90 6.10 -21.73
C ALA A 172 -11.69 6.68 -23.14
N SER A 173 -11.35 5.84 -24.12
CA SER A 173 -10.98 6.26 -25.48
C SER A 173 -12.19 6.61 -26.36
N SER A 174 -13.40 6.15 -26.00
CA SER A 174 -14.64 6.45 -26.72
C SER A 174 -15.26 7.82 -26.39
N ALA A 175 -14.55 8.65 -25.62
CA ALA A 175 -14.99 9.95 -25.18
C ALA A 175 -14.97 11.01 -26.29
N ALA A 176 -15.96 11.90 -26.32
CA ALA A 176 -15.96 13.07 -27.21
C ALA A 176 -14.89 14.11 -26.85
N THR A 177 -14.46 14.15 -25.59
CA THR A 177 -13.41 15.03 -25.06
C THR A 177 -12.17 14.21 -24.72
N ALA A 178 -10.97 14.77 -24.93
CA ALA A 178 -9.73 14.12 -24.54
C ALA A 178 -9.75 13.79 -23.03
N PRO A 179 -9.59 12.50 -22.66
CA PRO A 179 -9.68 12.09 -21.27
C PRO A 179 -8.48 12.64 -20.49
N ARG A 180 -8.70 12.92 -19.21
CA ARG A 180 -7.67 13.44 -18.30
C ARG A 180 -7.50 12.50 -17.14
N ILE A 181 -6.29 12.41 -16.60
CA ILE A 181 -6.05 11.61 -15.41
C ILE A 181 -6.50 12.42 -14.20
N ASP A 182 -7.42 11.86 -13.43
CA ASP A 182 -7.72 12.34 -12.10
C ASP A 182 -6.76 11.66 -11.13
N VAL A 183 -6.15 12.45 -10.26
CA VAL A 183 -5.22 11.94 -9.27
C VAL A 183 -6.03 11.33 -8.14
N LEU A 184 -6.53 10.12 -8.37
CA LEU A 184 -7.01 9.31 -7.28
C LEU A 184 -5.80 8.79 -6.51
N ALA A 185 -5.93 8.82 -5.19
CA ALA A 185 -4.93 8.30 -4.27
C ALA A 185 -4.44 6.95 -4.81
N SER A 186 -3.13 6.82 -4.99
CA SER A 186 -2.58 5.50 -5.21
C SER A 186 -2.90 4.67 -3.97
N VAL A 187 -3.04 3.36 -4.13
CA VAL A 187 -3.44 2.47 -3.04
C VAL A 187 -2.52 1.25 -3.06
N GLY A 188 -1.95 0.92 -1.90
CA GLY A 188 -1.17 -0.30 -1.66
C GLY A 188 0.34 -0.13 -1.87
N ALA A 189 1.08 -0.09 -0.75
CA ALA A 189 2.53 0.16 -0.70
C ALA A 189 3.44 -0.96 -1.25
N THR A 190 2.86 -2.08 -1.68
CA THR A 190 3.63 -3.32 -1.83
C THR A 190 3.97 -3.70 -3.26
N SER A 191 3.43 -3.01 -4.27
CA SER A 191 3.54 -3.44 -5.67
C SER A 191 4.01 -2.34 -6.61
N ASP A 192 4.57 -2.77 -7.75
CA ASP A 192 4.98 -1.92 -8.88
C ASP A 192 3.77 -1.50 -9.74
N VAL A 193 2.67 -1.10 -9.10
CA VAL A 193 1.38 -0.86 -9.77
C VAL A 193 0.82 0.48 -9.32
N ALA A 194 0.46 1.32 -10.29
CA ALA A 194 -0.30 2.54 -10.10
C ALA A 194 -1.73 2.33 -10.63
N LEU A 195 -2.72 2.48 -9.76
CA LEU A 195 -4.13 2.57 -10.16
C LEU A 195 -4.45 4.03 -10.51
N LEU A 196 -4.86 4.28 -11.74
CA LEU A 196 -5.19 5.61 -12.23
C LEU A 196 -6.66 5.69 -12.62
N ALA A 197 -7.31 6.79 -12.27
CA ALA A 197 -8.61 7.15 -12.80
C ALA A 197 -8.47 8.12 -13.96
N TRP A 198 -9.21 7.85 -15.00
CA TRP A 198 -9.36 8.66 -16.19
C TRP A 198 -10.73 9.27 -16.16
N ARG A 199 -10.78 10.60 -16.13
CA ARG A 199 -12.01 11.37 -16.26
C ARG A 199 -12.35 11.55 -17.73
N VAL A 200 -13.54 11.10 -18.07
CA VAL A 200 -14.18 11.19 -19.39
C VAL A 200 -15.37 12.14 -19.28
N GLY A 201 -15.25 13.32 -19.90
CA GLY A 201 -16.26 14.39 -19.79
C GLY A 201 -16.28 15.07 -18.41
N ASP A 202 -17.29 15.91 -18.19
CA ASP A 202 -17.33 16.85 -17.05
C ASP A 202 -18.22 16.38 -15.87
N GLY A 203 -18.65 15.11 -15.85
CA GLY A 203 -19.55 14.55 -14.81
C GLY A 203 -18.91 13.44 -13.95
N ASP A 204 -19.52 13.16 -12.79
CA ASP A 204 -19.03 12.17 -11.80
C ASP A 204 -19.11 10.71 -12.28
N HIS A 205 -19.98 10.41 -13.25
CA HIS A 205 -20.06 9.10 -13.92
C HIS A 205 -18.99 8.90 -15.01
N GLY A 206 -18.09 9.87 -15.17
CA GLY A 206 -17.04 9.88 -16.18
C GLY A 206 -15.75 9.17 -15.77
N LEU A 207 -15.65 8.59 -14.57
CA LEU A 207 -14.41 7.93 -14.16
C LEU A 207 -14.25 6.56 -14.81
N ARG A 208 -13.06 6.30 -15.32
CA ARG A 208 -12.61 5.03 -15.89
C ARG A 208 -11.31 4.62 -15.25
N TYR A 209 -11.22 3.41 -14.75
CA TYR A 209 -10.07 2.96 -13.99
C TYR A 209 -9.15 2.13 -14.88
N ALA A 210 -7.84 2.30 -14.69
CA ALA A 210 -6.85 1.45 -15.33
C ALA A 210 -5.64 1.27 -14.41
N ALA A 211 -5.07 0.07 -14.45
CA ALA A 211 -3.86 -0.28 -13.71
C ALA A 211 -2.65 -0.17 -14.63
N TYR A 212 -1.58 0.46 -14.15
CA TYR A 212 -0.32 0.65 -14.88
C TYR A 212 0.85 0.13 -14.05
N ARG A 213 1.88 -0.39 -14.71
CA ARG A 213 3.14 -0.72 -14.05
C ARG A 213 3.89 0.57 -13.72
N LEU A 214 4.16 0.84 -12.45
CA LEU A 214 4.78 2.09 -11.99
C LEU A 214 6.20 2.27 -12.53
N SER A 215 6.98 1.21 -12.70
CA SER A 215 8.35 1.29 -13.22
C SER A 215 8.45 1.67 -14.71
N THR A 216 7.39 1.40 -15.50
CA THR A 216 7.45 1.48 -16.98
C THR A 216 6.34 2.29 -17.63
N GLY A 217 5.21 2.51 -16.94
CA GLY A 217 4.03 3.15 -17.50
C GLY A 217 3.21 2.22 -18.40
N GLN A 218 3.56 0.93 -18.46
CA GLN A 218 2.82 -0.06 -19.24
C GLN A 218 1.44 -0.29 -18.62
N MET A 219 0.37 -0.18 -19.41
CA MET A 219 -0.98 -0.55 -18.97
C MET A 219 -1.05 -2.07 -18.74
N LEU A 220 -1.52 -2.46 -17.55
CA LEU A 220 -1.73 -3.85 -17.14
C LEU A 220 -3.17 -4.29 -17.40
N ALA A 221 -4.14 -3.42 -17.09
CA ALA A 221 -5.55 -3.66 -17.33
C ALA A 221 -6.36 -2.37 -17.47
N ASP A 222 -7.40 -2.47 -18.29
CA ASP A 222 -8.52 -1.54 -18.35
C ASP A 222 -9.66 -2.11 -17.49
N LEU A 223 -10.11 -1.33 -16.53
CA LEU A 223 -11.02 -1.77 -15.46
C LEU A 223 -12.42 -1.19 -15.61
N GLY A 224 -12.66 -0.38 -16.66
CA GLY A 224 -13.97 0.19 -16.92
C GLY A 224 -14.41 1.22 -15.88
N ASP A 225 -15.70 1.29 -15.62
CA ASP A 225 -16.40 2.30 -14.82
C ASP A 225 -16.87 1.78 -13.45
N GLU A 226 -16.27 0.69 -12.96
CA GLU A 226 -16.57 0.13 -11.66
C GLU A 226 -16.41 1.19 -10.56
N SER A 227 -17.37 1.23 -9.62
CA SER A 227 -17.36 2.15 -8.49
C SER A 227 -16.86 1.47 -7.22
N GLY A 228 -16.31 2.27 -6.29
CA GLY A 228 -15.80 1.75 -5.02
C GLY A 228 -14.54 0.90 -5.15
N VAL A 229 -13.75 1.15 -6.20
CA VAL A 229 -12.58 0.35 -6.53
C VAL A 229 -11.51 0.41 -5.43
N GLN A 230 -11.31 -0.71 -4.75
CA GLN A 230 -10.22 -0.89 -3.79
C GLN A 230 -9.20 -1.88 -4.37
N PRO A 231 -7.97 -1.46 -4.69
CA PRO A 231 -6.93 -2.41 -5.03
C PRO A 231 -6.48 -3.17 -3.79
N LEU A 232 -6.19 -4.43 -4.01
CA LEU A 232 -5.66 -5.33 -2.99
C LEU A 232 -4.14 -5.30 -3.05
N PRO A 233 -3.46 -5.26 -1.89
CA PRO A 233 -2.01 -5.33 -1.86
C PRO A 233 -1.53 -6.65 -2.45
N ASP A 234 -0.70 -6.59 -3.49
CA ASP A 234 0.10 -7.73 -3.99
C ASP A 234 1.59 -7.43 -3.84
N ALA A 235 2.21 -8.02 -2.83
CA ALA A 235 3.65 -7.86 -2.61
C ALA A 235 4.51 -8.71 -3.56
N THR A 236 3.91 -9.57 -4.39
CA THR A 236 4.63 -10.36 -5.41
C THR A 236 4.75 -9.65 -6.75
N GLY A 237 3.89 -8.66 -7.03
CA GLY A 237 3.82 -7.97 -8.32
C GLY A 237 3.40 -8.88 -9.49
N THR A 238 2.78 -10.02 -9.19
CA THR A 238 2.33 -11.01 -10.19
C THR A 238 0.89 -10.79 -10.60
N ALA A 239 0.11 -10.03 -9.83
CA ALA A 239 -1.26 -9.69 -10.17
C ALA A 239 -1.72 -8.39 -9.49
N VAL A 240 -2.81 -7.83 -9.99
CA VAL A 240 -3.48 -6.65 -9.41
C VAL A 240 -4.95 -6.99 -9.29
N ALA A 241 -5.46 -7.05 -8.06
CA ALA A 241 -6.88 -7.28 -7.83
C ALA A 241 -7.53 -5.99 -7.39
N LEU A 242 -8.72 -5.72 -7.92
CA LEU A 242 -9.49 -4.52 -7.68
C LEU A 242 -10.91 -4.93 -7.35
N ALA A 243 -11.32 -4.68 -6.12
CA ALA A 243 -12.66 -4.99 -5.64
C ALA A 243 -13.59 -3.81 -5.96
N GLY A 244 -14.59 -4.05 -6.79
CA GLY A 244 -15.75 -3.17 -6.95
C GLY A 244 -16.93 -3.67 -6.11
N ALA A 245 -18.11 -3.07 -6.32
CA ALA A 245 -19.31 -3.43 -5.56
C ALA A 245 -19.85 -4.84 -5.85
N LYS A 246 -19.59 -5.38 -7.05
CA LYS A 246 -20.13 -6.68 -7.50
C LYS A 246 -19.07 -7.69 -7.90
N HIS A 247 -17.91 -7.21 -8.35
CA HIS A 247 -16.88 -8.06 -8.90
C HIS A 247 -15.50 -7.67 -8.36
N ILE A 248 -14.59 -8.63 -8.38
CA ILE A 248 -13.16 -8.42 -8.24
C ILE A 248 -12.52 -8.63 -9.61
N VAL A 249 -11.90 -7.60 -10.16
CA VAL A 249 -11.11 -7.71 -11.39
C VAL A 249 -9.66 -7.99 -11.00
N VAL A 250 -9.13 -9.12 -11.45
CA VAL A 250 -7.73 -9.50 -11.26
C VAL A 250 -6.99 -9.43 -12.58
N ALA A 251 -5.99 -8.56 -12.67
CA ALA A 251 -5.13 -8.39 -13.83
C ALA A 251 -3.76 -9.02 -13.61
N PHE A 252 -3.21 -9.66 -14.64
CA PHE A 252 -1.90 -10.29 -14.63
C PHE A 252 -0.98 -9.62 -15.67
N PRO A 253 0.36 -9.65 -15.46
CA PRO A 253 1.32 -9.28 -16.48
C PRO A 253 1.03 -9.97 -17.81
N GLY A 254 1.12 -9.20 -18.91
CA GLY A 254 0.79 -9.68 -20.26
C GLY A 254 -0.66 -9.44 -20.68
N GLY A 255 -1.45 -8.70 -19.89
CA GLY A 255 -2.78 -8.21 -20.28
C GLY A 255 -3.91 -9.22 -20.11
N LYS A 256 -3.63 -10.37 -19.48
CA LYS A 256 -4.69 -11.30 -19.06
C LYS A 256 -5.38 -10.73 -17.83
N HIS A 257 -6.70 -10.83 -17.78
CA HIS A 257 -7.45 -10.55 -16.57
C HIS A 257 -8.54 -11.61 -16.36
N ASN A 258 -8.99 -11.71 -15.12
CA ASN A 258 -10.13 -12.51 -14.70
C ASN A 258 -11.08 -11.63 -13.89
N THR A 259 -12.37 -11.96 -13.90
CA THR A 259 -13.39 -11.27 -13.12
C THR A 259 -14.06 -12.29 -12.21
N ILE A 260 -13.98 -12.07 -10.90
CA ILE A 260 -14.55 -12.94 -9.87
C ILE A 260 -15.81 -12.26 -9.34
N ASP A 261 -16.95 -12.96 -9.41
CA ASP A 261 -18.22 -12.48 -8.84
C ASP A 261 -18.21 -12.60 -7.31
N LEU A 262 -18.41 -11.48 -6.62
CA LEU A 262 -18.46 -11.42 -5.15
C LEU A 262 -19.59 -12.26 -4.57
N ALA A 263 -20.69 -12.48 -5.32
CA ALA A 263 -21.78 -13.34 -4.88
C ALA A 263 -21.32 -14.79 -4.65
N ARG A 264 -20.26 -15.23 -5.35
CA ARG A 264 -19.66 -16.56 -5.17
C ARG A 264 -18.83 -16.68 -3.90
N LEU A 265 -18.50 -15.55 -3.26
CA LEU A 265 -17.64 -15.49 -2.09
C LEU A 265 -18.44 -15.44 -0.78
N ALA A 266 -19.72 -15.83 -0.82
CA ALA A 266 -20.57 -16.07 0.35
C ALA A 266 -20.58 -14.93 1.40
N GLY A 267 -20.57 -13.68 0.94
CA GLY A 267 -20.58 -12.51 1.82
C GLY A 267 -19.23 -12.18 2.47
N THR A 268 -18.14 -12.86 2.05
CA THR A 268 -16.78 -12.44 2.41
C THR A 268 -16.37 -11.20 1.61
N HIS A 269 -15.54 -10.37 2.22
CA HIS A 269 -14.88 -9.24 1.58
C HIS A 269 -13.42 -9.57 1.28
N PRO A 270 -12.84 -9.06 0.18
CA PRO A 270 -11.44 -9.27 -0.14
C PRO A 270 -10.51 -8.56 0.86
N VAL A 271 -9.41 -9.23 1.21
CA VAL A 271 -8.43 -8.76 2.19
C VAL A 271 -7.08 -8.49 1.52
N SER A 272 -6.57 -9.44 0.75
CA SER A 272 -5.27 -9.33 0.08
C SER A 272 -5.18 -10.22 -1.16
N LEU A 273 -4.19 -9.95 -2.00
CA LEU A 273 -3.84 -10.79 -3.13
C LEU A 273 -2.36 -11.16 -2.99
N ILE A 274 -2.03 -12.43 -2.83
CA ILE A 274 -0.64 -12.85 -2.69
C ILE A 274 -0.33 -13.88 -3.76
N GLY A 275 0.56 -13.50 -4.67
CA GLY A 275 0.79 -14.29 -5.86
C GLY A 275 -0.51 -14.38 -6.66
N HIS A 276 -0.95 -15.61 -6.89
CA HIS A 276 -2.19 -15.91 -7.59
C HIS A 276 -3.34 -16.30 -6.64
N THR A 277 -3.20 -16.05 -5.33
CA THR A 277 -4.23 -16.37 -4.34
C THR A 277 -4.88 -15.10 -3.82
N LEU A 278 -6.16 -14.94 -4.11
CA LEU A 278 -7.03 -13.94 -3.51
C LEU A 278 -7.51 -14.46 -2.16
N TYR A 279 -7.29 -13.66 -1.13
CA TYR A 279 -7.73 -13.95 0.22
C TYR A 279 -8.95 -13.12 0.59
N THR A 280 -9.97 -13.75 1.15
CA THR A 280 -11.20 -13.09 1.60
C THR A 280 -11.55 -13.46 3.04
N ARG A 281 -12.39 -12.64 3.67
CA ARG A 281 -12.86 -12.84 5.04
C ARG A 281 -14.30 -12.37 5.20
N ALA A 282 -15.11 -13.09 5.97
CA ALA A 282 -16.43 -12.67 6.43
C ALA A 282 -16.36 -12.20 7.88
N ASP A 283 -17.37 -11.46 8.31
CA ASP A 283 -17.57 -11.08 9.70
C ASP A 283 -17.76 -12.37 10.53
N GLY A 284 -16.87 -12.63 11.50
CA GLY A 284 -16.84 -13.88 12.27
C GLY A 284 -15.68 -14.86 11.95
N HIS A 285 -14.58 -14.36 11.37
CA HIS A 285 -13.32 -15.11 11.13
C HIS A 285 -13.40 -16.26 10.11
N HIS A 286 -14.48 -16.37 9.33
CA HIS A 286 -14.49 -17.29 8.18
C HIS A 286 -13.69 -16.69 7.03
N SER A 287 -12.73 -17.45 6.51
CA SER A 287 -11.83 -17.00 5.45
C SER A 287 -11.76 -17.99 4.30
N MET A 288 -11.53 -17.45 3.11
CA MET A 288 -11.38 -18.22 1.89
C MET A 288 -10.08 -17.85 1.18
N ALA A 289 -9.44 -18.86 0.60
CA ALA A 289 -8.39 -18.69 -0.40
C ALA A 289 -8.99 -19.04 -1.76
N VAL A 290 -8.79 -18.17 -2.75
CA VAL A 290 -9.38 -18.28 -4.09
C VAL A 290 -8.26 -18.14 -5.11
N ASP A 291 -8.21 -19.05 -6.07
CA ASP A 291 -7.30 -18.91 -7.22
C ASP A 291 -7.75 -17.70 -8.03
N ALA A 292 -6.90 -16.68 -8.10
CA ALA A 292 -7.25 -15.39 -8.66
C ALA A 292 -7.39 -15.45 -10.20
N ALA A 293 -6.76 -16.43 -10.84
CA ALA A 293 -6.80 -16.61 -12.30
C ALA A 293 -8.10 -17.29 -12.77
N THR A 294 -8.70 -18.13 -11.93
CA THR A 294 -9.87 -18.96 -12.28
C THR A 294 -11.11 -18.66 -11.45
N GLY A 295 -10.96 -18.01 -10.30
CA GLY A 295 -12.03 -17.82 -9.31
C GLY A 295 -12.40 -19.10 -8.55
N HIS A 296 -11.60 -20.18 -8.65
CA HIS A 296 -11.85 -21.41 -7.92
C HIS A 296 -11.49 -21.26 -6.44
N ILE A 297 -12.37 -21.73 -5.56
CA ILE A 297 -12.10 -21.78 -4.12
C ILE A 297 -11.07 -22.87 -3.87
N LEU A 298 -9.92 -22.47 -3.34
CA LEU A 298 -8.80 -23.34 -3.00
C LEU A 298 -8.95 -23.91 -1.59
N ALA A 299 -9.30 -23.05 -0.63
CA ALA A 299 -9.49 -23.43 0.77
C ALA A 299 -10.53 -22.54 1.44
N THR A 300 -11.18 -23.08 2.48
CA THR A 300 -12.10 -22.37 3.36
C THR A 300 -11.84 -22.79 4.80
N GLY A 301 -11.95 -21.87 5.77
CA GLY A 301 -11.82 -22.23 7.18
C GLY A 301 -11.88 -21.04 8.12
N THR A 302 -11.46 -21.26 9.36
CA THR A 302 -11.35 -20.21 10.38
C THR A 302 -9.88 -19.91 10.62
N TRP A 303 -9.34 -18.94 9.89
CA TRP A 303 -7.94 -18.53 9.96
C TRP A 303 -7.83 -17.06 9.56
N GLN A 304 -6.78 -16.38 10.03
CA GLN A 304 -6.54 -14.98 9.66
C GLN A 304 -5.82 -14.92 8.31
N PRO A 305 -6.36 -14.22 7.31
CA PRO A 305 -5.66 -14.03 6.06
C PRO A 305 -4.38 -13.22 6.24
N PRO A 306 -3.35 -13.50 5.45
CA PRO A 306 -2.25 -12.55 5.30
C PRO A 306 -2.77 -11.18 4.85
N THR A 307 -2.23 -10.12 5.45
CA THR A 307 -2.37 -8.73 5.05
C THR A 307 -1.36 -8.34 3.95
N ALA A 308 -0.19 -8.97 3.89
CA ALA A 308 0.81 -8.73 2.84
C ALA A 308 1.74 -9.95 2.71
N ALA A 309 2.45 -10.14 1.58
CA ALA A 309 3.53 -11.13 1.52
C ALA A 309 4.63 -10.87 0.48
N LEU A 310 5.88 -10.83 0.93
CA LEU A 310 7.04 -10.66 0.09
C LEU A 310 7.21 -11.82 -0.91
N PRO A 311 7.84 -11.57 -2.08
CA PRO A 311 8.10 -12.61 -3.09
C PRO A 311 8.90 -13.79 -2.55
N THR A 312 9.70 -13.56 -1.50
CA THR A 312 10.48 -14.59 -0.80
C THR A 312 9.62 -15.54 0.03
N GLY A 313 8.31 -15.26 0.13
CA GLY A 313 7.29 -16.03 0.81
C GLY A 313 6.82 -15.42 2.13
N THR A 314 7.52 -14.42 2.68
CA THR A 314 7.26 -13.82 4.01
C THR A 314 6.00 -12.97 4.03
N ALA A 315 5.01 -13.34 4.83
CA ALA A 315 3.64 -12.87 4.79
C ALA A 315 3.16 -12.28 6.11
N LEU A 316 2.82 -11.00 6.16
CA LEU A 316 2.26 -10.37 7.35
C LEU A 316 0.79 -10.74 7.49
N VAL A 317 0.32 -10.99 8.71
CA VAL A 317 -1.01 -11.38 9.16
C VAL A 317 -1.37 -10.46 10.31
N ALA A 318 -2.61 -10.00 10.41
CA ALA A 318 -3.06 -9.36 11.64
C ALA A 318 -3.51 -10.46 12.63
N PRO A 319 -2.87 -10.66 13.81
CA PRO A 319 -3.27 -11.61 14.85
C PRO A 319 -4.74 -11.48 15.23
N ASP A 320 -5.29 -10.27 15.26
CA ASP A 320 -6.69 -10.03 15.63
C ASP A 320 -7.10 -8.58 15.32
N PRO A 321 -8.28 -8.28 14.73
CA PRO A 321 -8.83 -6.92 14.75
C PRO A 321 -9.05 -6.36 16.17
N ASP A 322 -9.28 -7.22 17.16
CA ASP A 322 -9.54 -6.82 18.56
C ASP A 322 -8.27 -6.79 19.44
N ASN A 323 -7.11 -7.18 18.90
CA ASN A 323 -5.83 -7.22 19.62
C ASN A 323 -4.70 -6.65 18.72
N PRO A 324 -4.15 -5.46 19.04
CA PRO A 324 -3.22 -4.74 18.17
C PRO A 324 -1.83 -5.42 18.14
N GLY A 325 -1.71 -6.44 17.31
CA GLY A 325 -0.44 -6.99 16.84
C GLY A 325 -0.45 -7.18 15.33
N TYR A 326 0.70 -7.55 14.74
CA TYR A 326 0.87 -8.10 13.38
C TYR A 326 1.85 -9.29 13.47
N LEU A 327 1.67 -10.34 12.66
CA LEU A 327 2.38 -11.64 12.60
C LEU A 327 2.84 -11.93 11.15
N ALA A 328 4.14 -11.94 10.87
CA ALA A 328 4.82 -12.67 9.76
C ALA A 328 4.23 -14.06 9.39
N TYR A 329 4.60 -14.71 8.27
CA TYR A 329 4.73 -16.17 8.04
C TYR A 329 5.38 -16.40 6.68
N ARG A 330 6.41 -17.24 6.52
CA ARG A 330 6.96 -17.54 5.18
C ARG A 330 6.56 -18.93 4.67
N THR A 331 5.95 -19.06 3.50
CA THR A 331 5.61 -20.40 2.94
C THR A 331 6.68 -20.90 1.98
N THR A 332 6.82 -22.23 1.90
CA THR A 332 7.74 -22.92 0.95
C THR A 332 6.99 -23.73 -0.11
N ALA A 333 5.67 -23.61 -0.16
CA ALA A 333 4.84 -24.15 -1.22
C ALA A 333 3.94 -23.02 -1.75
N PRO A 334 3.52 -23.05 -3.03
CA PRO A 334 2.35 -22.29 -3.44
C PRO A 334 1.24 -22.59 -2.43
N ILE A 335 0.59 -21.55 -1.92
CA ILE A 335 -0.65 -21.73 -1.15
C ILE A 335 -1.57 -22.50 -2.09
N LYS A 336 -1.82 -23.77 -1.75
CA LYS A 336 -2.78 -24.63 -2.43
C LYS A 336 -4.15 -24.44 -1.83
#